data_AF-A0A963B0I1-F1
#
_entry.id   AF-A0A963B0I1-F1
#
_cell.length_a   1.000
_cell.length_b   1.000
_cell.length_c   1.000
_cell.angle_alpha   90.00
_cell.angle_beta   90.00
_cell.angle_gamma   90.00
#
_symmetry.space_group_name_H-M   'P 1'
#
loop_
_entity.id
_entity.type
_entity.pdbx_description
1 polymer ?
#
loop_
_entity_poly.entity_id
_entity_poly.type
_entity_poly.pdbx_seq_one_letter_code
_entity_poly.pdbx_strand_id
1 'polypeptide(L)'
;MSKGLKPPKTVRLRGTSETQDLQTTPKVDARHLKLKPKGRVRLGAARDAGGVVELPGMEQDDLACVEYSNGFKLWIRVDDLHQAHAAKGGHSRSARGEVLVDADVWEIDPQVPGSAAERGVVGLAIEALEFFGVDLKEMAAEKLAQWLEHKKIGREAGLYHCVLDEGFKLTPAGKLPAKATSDDPPLLVFIHGTASNTEGSFGALWSDNNTSARQLRARLAADYRSGVFAYEHRSLTQSPIDNALELAAALPEGAALHLVSHSRGGLVGELLCLGQRGLDKDPLNPTMLDNLFAEDRTQGNLFGFGRRDDA
;
A
#
# COMPACT_ATOMS: atom_id res chain seq x y z
N MET A 1 -9.37 -4.15 -18.09
CA MET A 1 -9.93 -4.99 -17.02
C MET A 1 -9.67 -6.43 -17.41
N SER A 2 -8.58 -7.01 -16.90
CA SER A 2 -8.32 -8.44 -17.08
C SER A 2 -9.52 -9.21 -16.53
N LYS A 3 -10.05 -10.16 -17.30
CA LYS A 3 -11.05 -11.11 -16.79
C LYS A 3 -10.29 -12.07 -15.87
N GLY A 4 -10.06 -11.64 -14.63
CA GLY A 4 -9.45 -12.45 -13.59
C GLY A 4 -10.14 -13.81 -13.50
N LEU A 5 -9.37 -14.86 -13.28
CA LEU A 5 -9.88 -16.22 -13.16
C LEU A 5 -10.86 -16.26 -11.99
N LYS A 6 -12.12 -16.64 -12.24
CA LYS A 6 -13.13 -16.72 -11.18
C LYS A 6 -12.70 -17.79 -10.18
N PRO A 7 -12.58 -17.45 -8.88
CA PRO A 7 -12.23 -18.44 -7.88
C PRO A 7 -13.41 -19.41 -7.69
N PRO A 8 -13.12 -20.66 -7.31
CA PRO A 8 -14.14 -21.63 -6.92
C PRO A 8 -14.97 -21.15 -5.73
N LYS A 9 -16.22 -21.61 -5.62
CA LYS A 9 -17.14 -21.21 -4.55
C LYS A 9 -16.74 -21.73 -3.18
N THR A 10 -15.98 -22.82 -3.13
CA THR A 10 -15.54 -23.46 -1.89
C THR A 10 -14.03 -23.55 -1.86
N VAL A 11 -13.43 -23.11 -0.76
CA VAL A 11 -12.00 -23.30 -0.47
C VAL A 11 -11.82 -24.47 0.46
N ARG A 12 -10.93 -25.39 0.11
CA ARG A 12 -10.52 -26.53 0.94
C ARG A 12 -9.07 -26.37 1.35
N LEU A 13 -8.85 -26.35 2.65
CA LEU A 13 -7.55 -26.14 3.27
C LEU A 13 -7.28 -27.24 4.29
N ARG A 14 -6.08 -27.80 4.27
CA ARG A 14 -5.64 -28.73 5.32
C ARG A 14 -5.14 -27.93 6.51
N GLY A 15 -5.72 -28.17 7.69
CA GLY A 15 -5.35 -27.46 8.91
C GLY A 15 -6.40 -27.57 10.00
N THR A 16 -6.36 -26.62 10.92
CA THR A 16 -7.30 -26.51 12.03
C THR A 16 -8.16 -25.27 11.83
N SER A 17 -9.49 -25.44 11.84
CA SER A 17 -10.40 -24.31 11.75
C SER A 17 -10.32 -23.50 13.04
N GLU A 18 -10.01 -22.20 12.92
CA GLU A 18 -10.01 -21.23 14.01
C GLU A 18 -11.11 -20.18 13.80
N THR A 19 -12.17 -20.56 13.08
CA THR A 19 -13.28 -19.66 12.73
C THR A 19 -14.06 -19.13 13.95
N GLN A 20 -13.87 -19.71 15.15
CA GLN A 20 -14.43 -19.16 16.38
C GLN A 20 -13.54 -18.07 17.02
N ASP A 21 -12.26 -17.97 16.62
CA ASP A 21 -11.27 -17.00 17.09
C ASP A 21 -11.00 -15.90 16.03
N LEU A 22 -12.07 -15.37 15.41
CA LEU A 22 -12.00 -14.28 14.43
C LEU A 22 -11.63 -12.94 15.12
N GLN A 23 -10.45 -12.87 15.71
CA GLN A 23 -9.93 -11.71 16.43
C GLN A 23 -9.45 -10.58 15.50
N THR A 24 -9.36 -10.83 14.20
CA THR A 24 -8.69 -9.93 13.25
C THR A 24 -9.64 -9.02 12.48
N THR A 25 -10.96 -9.11 12.66
CA THR A 25 -11.89 -8.18 12.02
C THR A 25 -11.45 -6.77 12.40
N PRO A 26 -10.90 -5.97 11.47
CA PRO A 26 -10.53 -4.61 11.80
C PRO A 26 -11.81 -3.95 12.29
N LYS A 27 -11.76 -3.28 13.45
CA LYS A 27 -12.87 -2.43 13.89
C LYS A 27 -12.97 -1.25 12.93
N VAL A 28 -13.55 -1.48 11.76
CA VAL A 28 -13.83 -0.43 10.81
C VAL A 28 -15.09 0.25 11.31
N ASP A 29 -14.93 1.34 12.03
CA ASP A 29 -16.03 2.26 12.31
C ASP A 29 -16.36 3.04 11.04
N ALA A 30 -17.08 2.37 10.13
CA ALA A 30 -17.52 2.91 8.87
C ALA A 30 -18.97 2.49 8.63
N ARG A 31 -19.89 3.46 8.70
CA ARG A 31 -21.32 3.30 8.34
C ARG A 31 -21.54 2.71 6.93
N HIS A 32 -20.49 2.71 6.10
CA HIS A 32 -20.48 2.42 4.67
C HIS A 32 -19.65 1.20 4.25
N LEU A 33 -18.82 0.62 5.15
CA LEU A 33 -17.97 -0.54 4.87
C LEU A 33 -18.23 -1.60 5.94
N LYS A 34 -18.75 -2.76 5.54
CA LYS A 34 -18.94 -3.91 6.43
C LYS A 34 -18.06 -5.06 5.99
N LEU A 35 -17.35 -5.65 6.95
CA LEU A 35 -16.59 -6.87 6.73
C LEU A 35 -17.39 -8.04 7.31
N LYS A 36 -17.51 -9.12 6.53
CA LYS A 36 -18.18 -10.37 6.94
C LYS A 36 -17.12 -11.46 6.98
N PRO A 37 -16.69 -11.91 8.16
CA PRO A 37 -15.76 -13.04 8.25
C PRO A 37 -16.35 -14.28 7.58
N LYS A 38 -15.57 -14.96 6.74
CA LYS A 38 -15.98 -16.20 6.05
C LYS A 38 -15.27 -17.44 6.60
N GLY A 39 -14.13 -17.27 7.27
CA GLY A 39 -13.46 -18.35 8.01
C GLY A 39 -11.96 -18.13 8.17
N ARG A 40 -11.36 -18.80 9.15
CA ARG A 40 -9.91 -18.82 9.38
C ARG A 40 -9.42 -20.26 9.54
N VAL A 41 -8.31 -20.59 8.89
CA VAL A 41 -7.65 -21.88 8.98
C VAL A 41 -6.19 -21.67 9.39
N ARG A 42 -5.79 -22.24 10.53
CA ARG A 42 -4.38 -22.36 10.91
C ARG A 42 -3.79 -23.60 10.26
N LEU A 43 -2.60 -23.43 9.71
CA LEU A 43 -1.86 -24.47 9.01
C LEU A 43 -0.91 -25.14 9.99
N GLY A 44 -0.98 -26.47 10.07
CA GLY A 44 -0.12 -27.26 10.97
C GLY A 44 1.29 -27.44 10.40
N ALA A 45 2.30 -27.53 11.26
CA ALA A 45 3.69 -27.78 10.86
C ALA A 45 3.94 -29.17 10.25
N ALA A 46 3.02 -30.13 10.43
CA ALA A 46 3.11 -31.49 9.92
C ALA A 46 1.83 -31.88 9.13
N ARG A 47 2.00 -32.70 8.08
CA ARG A 47 0.92 -33.16 7.18
C ARG A 47 -0.27 -33.84 7.87
N ASP A 48 -0.09 -34.33 9.10
CA ASP A 48 -1.11 -35.04 9.90
C ASP A 48 -1.72 -34.20 11.04
N ALA A 49 -1.31 -32.93 11.22
CA ALA A 49 -1.71 -32.13 12.37
C ALA A 49 -3.06 -31.39 12.22
N GLY A 50 -3.89 -31.75 11.24
CA GLY A 50 -5.20 -31.10 11.02
C GLY A 50 -6.03 -31.78 9.94
N GLY A 51 -7.36 -31.66 10.06
CA GLY A 51 -8.32 -32.18 9.08
C GLY A 51 -8.39 -31.32 7.82
N VAL A 52 -9.25 -31.71 6.87
CA VAL A 52 -9.63 -30.84 5.75
C VAL A 52 -10.75 -29.91 6.24
N VAL A 53 -10.53 -28.60 6.13
CA VAL A 53 -11.52 -27.56 6.43
C VAL A 53 -12.09 -27.06 5.11
N GLU A 54 -13.42 -27.04 5.00
CA GLU A 54 -14.13 -26.50 3.85
C GLU A 54 -14.75 -25.15 4.21
N LEU A 55 -14.44 -24.13 3.42
CA LEU A 55 -14.95 -22.76 3.57
C LEU A 55 -15.79 -22.40 2.34
N PRO A 56 -17.13 -22.50 2.41
CA PRO A 56 -18.00 -22.21 1.28
C PRO A 56 -18.28 -20.70 1.13
N GLY A 57 -18.82 -20.33 -0.03
CA GLY A 57 -19.37 -18.99 -0.29
C GLY A 57 -18.33 -17.92 -0.62
N MET A 58 -17.23 -18.30 -1.29
CA MET A 58 -16.22 -17.35 -1.76
C MET A 58 -16.70 -16.61 -3.00
N GLU A 59 -16.48 -15.30 -3.02
CA GLU A 59 -16.73 -14.39 -4.13
C GLU A 59 -15.40 -13.80 -4.65
N GLN A 60 -15.40 -13.26 -5.86
CA GLN A 60 -14.18 -12.73 -6.51
C GLN A 60 -13.51 -11.60 -5.74
N ASP A 61 -14.32 -10.70 -5.17
CA ASP A 61 -13.91 -9.48 -4.48
C ASP A 61 -13.78 -9.65 -2.97
N ASP A 62 -13.91 -10.88 -2.47
CA ASP A 62 -13.52 -11.21 -1.10
C ASP A 62 -12.03 -10.94 -0.89
N LEU A 63 -11.67 -10.65 0.36
CA LEU A 63 -10.28 -10.49 0.80
C LEU A 63 -9.79 -11.75 1.51
N ALA A 64 -8.56 -12.13 1.20
CA ALA A 64 -7.78 -13.10 1.95
C ALA A 64 -6.64 -12.39 2.70
N CYS A 65 -6.48 -12.71 3.98
CA CYS A 65 -5.31 -12.38 4.77
C CYS A 65 -4.41 -13.63 4.87
N VAL A 66 -3.23 -13.56 4.26
CA VAL A 66 -2.19 -14.59 4.36
C VAL A 66 -1.21 -14.18 5.47
N GLU A 67 -1.24 -14.92 6.58
CA GLU A 67 -0.39 -14.68 7.75
C GLU A 67 0.85 -15.58 7.65
N TYR A 68 2.04 -14.97 7.73
CA TYR A 68 3.32 -15.66 7.66
C TYR A 68 3.96 -15.81 9.04
N SER A 69 4.87 -16.78 9.16
CA SER A 69 5.51 -17.14 10.42
C SER A 69 6.40 -16.07 11.06
N ASN A 70 6.71 -15.01 10.33
CA ASN A 70 7.41 -13.85 10.86
C ASN A 70 6.45 -12.72 11.30
N GLY A 71 5.14 -12.96 11.34
CA GLY A 71 4.11 -11.98 11.65
C GLY A 71 3.72 -11.06 10.50
N PHE A 72 4.32 -11.20 9.32
CA PHE A 72 3.89 -10.46 8.13
C PHE A 72 2.49 -10.90 7.70
N LYS A 73 1.65 -9.93 7.31
CA LYS A 73 0.29 -10.18 6.83
C LYS A 73 0.12 -9.56 5.45
N LEU A 74 -0.16 -10.41 4.48
CA LEU A 74 -0.55 -9.96 3.16
C LEU A 74 -2.07 -9.95 3.02
N TRP A 75 -2.60 -8.82 2.60
CA TRP A 75 -4.00 -8.68 2.20
C TRP A 75 -4.10 -8.69 0.69
N ILE A 76 -4.88 -9.61 0.14
CA ILE A 76 -5.02 -9.83 -1.30
C ILE A 76 -6.47 -10.21 -1.61
N ARG A 77 -6.95 -9.93 -2.84
CA ARG A 77 -8.26 -10.43 -3.27
C ARG A 77 -8.20 -11.94 -3.47
N VAL A 78 -9.33 -12.61 -3.27
CA VAL A 78 -9.42 -14.06 -3.45
C VAL A 78 -9.16 -14.46 -4.91
N ASP A 79 -9.61 -13.68 -5.89
CA ASP A 79 -9.33 -13.94 -7.30
C ASP A 79 -7.85 -13.79 -7.67
N ASP A 80 -7.18 -12.73 -7.18
CA ASP A 80 -5.73 -12.54 -7.34
C ASP A 80 -4.94 -13.69 -6.66
N LEU A 81 -5.35 -14.10 -5.46
CA LEU A 81 -4.71 -15.23 -4.76
C LEU A 81 -4.91 -16.55 -5.51
N HIS A 82 -6.11 -16.78 -6.03
CA HIS A 82 -6.41 -17.96 -6.85
C HIS A 82 -5.58 -17.97 -8.14
N GLN A 83 -5.50 -16.83 -8.85
CA GLN A 83 -4.71 -16.71 -10.07
C GLN A 83 -3.23 -17.00 -9.81
N ALA A 84 -2.67 -16.46 -8.72
CA ALA A 84 -1.30 -16.73 -8.33
C ALA A 84 -1.04 -18.21 -7.98
N HIS A 85 -2.00 -18.87 -7.33
CA HIS A 85 -1.92 -20.31 -7.05
C HIS A 85 -1.99 -21.15 -8.33
N ALA A 86 -2.90 -20.81 -9.25
CA ALA A 86 -3.07 -21.49 -10.53
C ALA A 86 -1.80 -21.38 -11.41
N ALA A 87 -1.17 -20.21 -11.48
CA ALA A 87 0.05 -19.97 -12.23
C ALA A 87 1.23 -20.84 -11.77
N LYS A 88 1.25 -21.27 -10.50
CA LYS A 88 2.28 -22.15 -9.93
C LYS A 88 2.05 -23.64 -10.20
N GLY A 89 1.06 -23.99 -11.02
CA GLY A 89 0.77 -25.38 -11.37
C GLY A 89 0.06 -26.16 -10.27
N GLY A 90 -0.58 -25.46 -9.32
CA GLY A 90 -1.39 -26.04 -8.24
C GLY A 90 -2.64 -26.73 -8.77
N HIS A 91 -2.47 -27.88 -9.39
CA HIS A 91 -3.54 -28.86 -9.59
C HIS A 91 -3.57 -29.75 -8.35
N SER A 92 -4.73 -29.86 -7.72
CA SER A 92 -4.99 -30.91 -6.73
C SER A 92 -4.63 -32.27 -7.35
N ARG A 93 -3.72 -33.01 -6.72
CA ARG A 93 -3.42 -34.39 -7.09
C ARG A 93 -3.87 -35.29 -5.94
N SER A 94 -4.83 -36.16 -6.21
CA SER A 94 -5.21 -37.21 -5.27
C SER A 94 -4.07 -38.22 -5.11
N ALA A 95 -3.99 -38.87 -3.94
CA ALA A 95 -2.98 -39.88 -3.63
C ALA A 95 -3.06 -41.15 -4.50
N ARG A 96 -4.04 -41.26 -5.42
CA ARG A 96 -4.26 -42.43 -6.29
C ARG A 96 -4.21 -42.13 -7.79
N GLY A 97 -3.87 -40.91 -8.19
CA GLY A 97 -3.66 -40.57 -9.61
C GLY A 97 -4.94 -40.47 -10.47
N GLU A 98 -6.12 -40.62 -9.88
CA GLU A 98 -7.39 -40.31 -10.57
C GLU A 98 -7.77 -38.83 -10.33
N VAL A 99 -8.07 -38.15 -11.43
CA VAL A 99 -8.42 -36.73 -11.50
C VAL A 99 -9.96 -36.63 -11.58
N LEU A 100 -10.61 -36.56 -10.42
CA LEU A 100 -11.97 -36.03 -10.31
C LEU A 100 -11.84 -34.60 -9.79
N VAL A 101 -11.74 -33.63 -10.69
CA VAL A 101 -11.69 -32.20 -10.33
C VAL A 101 -13.12 -31.73 -10.15
N ASP A 102 -13.51 -31.41 -8.93
CA ASP A 102 -14.67 -30.54 -8.72
C ASP A 102 -14.21 -29.10 -8.98
N ALA A 103 -14.68 -28.50 -10.08
CA ALA A 103 -14.31 -27.14 -10.46
C ALA A 103 -14.82 -26.08 -9.45
N ASP A 104 -15.77 -26.44 -8.58
CA ASP A 104 -16.28 -25.58 -7.51
C ASP A 104 -15.44 -25.64 -6.23
N VAL A 105 -14.35 -26.42 -6.22
CA VAL A 105 -13.47 -26.63 -5.07
C VAL A 105 -12.04 -26.19 -5.37
N TRP A 106 -11.53 -25.24 -4.59
CA TRP A 106 -10.11 -24.85 -4.59
C TRP A 106 -9.35 -25.53 -3.47
N GLU A 107 -8.44 -26.45 -3.80
CA GLU A 107 -7.51 -27.03 -2.82
C GLU A 107 -6.21 -26.25 -2.77
N ILE A 108 -5.92 -25.66 -1.60
CA ILE A 108 -4.68 -24.92 -1.36
C ILE A 108 -3.75 -25.81 -0.52
N ASP A 109 -2.59 -26.14 -1.08
CA ASP A 109 -1.48 -26.69 -0.29
C ASP A 109 -0.67 -25.51 0.29
N PRO A 110 -0.65 -25.33 1.62
CA PRO A 110 0.07 -24.24 2.25
C PRO A 110 1.60 -24.32 2.12
N GLN A 111 2.15 -25.45 1.68
CA GLN A 111 3.59 -25.60 1.48
C GLN A 111 4.01 -25.09 0.11
N VAL A 112 4.73 -23.96 0.08
CA VAL A 112 5.35 -23.42 -1.14
C VAL A 112 6.38 -24.44 -1.68
N PRO A 113 6.22 -24.96 -2.91
CA PRO A 113 7.27 -25.78 -3.52
C PRO A 113 8.47 -24.87 -3.82
N GLY A 114 9.64 -25.15 -3.22
CA GLY A 114 10.90 -24.46 -3.57
C GLY A 114 11.78 -23.98 -2.42
N SER A 115 11.53 -24.32 -1.15
CA SER A 115 12.45 -23.95 -0.04
C SER A 115 13.80 -24.71 -0.04
N ALA A 116 14.09 -25.47 -1.10
CA ALA A 116 15.41 -26.04 -1.31
C ALA A 116 16.36 -24.99 -1.92
N ALA A 117 17.01 -24.26 -1.02
CA ALA A 117 18.35 -23.71 -1.19
C ALA A 117 18.61 -22.76 -2.38
N GLU A 118 18.25 -21.48 -2.23
CA GLU A 118 19.12 -20.38 -2.67
C GLU A 118 19.21 -19.28 -1.60
N ARG A 119 20.36 -19.29 -0.90
CA ARG A 119 21.03 -18.23 -0.12
C ARG A 119 20.13 -17.13 0.51
N GLY A 120 19.86 -17.29 1.82
CA GLY A 120 19.79 -16.17 2.77
C GLY A 120 18.42 -15.78 3.34
N VAL A 121 17.32 -16.27 2.77
CA VAL A 121 15.97 -15.99 3.29
C VAL A 121 15.50 -17.17 4.14
N VAL A 122 15.37 -16.97 5.45
CA VAL A 122 14.65 -17.89 6.34
C VAL A 122 13.24 -18.05 5.75
N GLY A 123 12.86 -19.28 5.38
CA GLY A 123 11.65 -19.55 4.62
C GLY A 123 10.39 -18.94 5.27
N LEU A 124 9.70 -18.10 4.52
CA LEU A 124 8.41 -17.52 4.89
C LEU A 124 7.33 -18.61 4.77
N ALA A 125 7.08 -19.35 5.85
CA ALA A 125 5.98 -20.30 5.89
C ALA A 125 4.66 -19.55 6.12
N ILE A 126 3.59 -19.97 5.43
CA ILE A 126 2.24 -19.48 5.71
C ILE A 126 1.74 -20.20 6.96
N GLU A 127 1.33 -19.45 7.99
CA GLU A 127 0.79 -19.98 9.24
C GLU A 127 -0.73 -20.04 9.25
N ALA A 128 -1.39 -19.06 8.63
CA ALA A 128 -2.84 -19.04 8.57
C ALA A 128 -3.35 -18.34 7.31
N LEU A 129 -4.55 -18.75 6.88
CA LEU A 129 -5.36 -18.01 5.91
C LEU A 129 -6.69 -17.63 6.56
N GLU A 130 -7.10 -16.40 6.34
CA GLU A 130 -8.39 -15.88 6.78
C GLU A 130 -9.10 -15.15 5.65
N PHE A 131 -10.40 -15.39 5.51
CA PHE A 131 -11.21 -14.87 4.41
C PHE A 131 -12.32 -13.96 4.90
N PHE A 132 -12.58 -12.88 4.16
CA PHE A 132 -13.58 -11.87 4.48
C PHE A 132 -14.36 -11.44 3.24
N GLY A 133 -15.68 -11.37 3.37
CA GLY A 133 -16.51 -10.64 2.42
C GLY A 133 -16.49 -9.14 2.70
N VAL A 134 -16.38 -8.35 1.64
CA VAL A 134 -16.40 -6.89 1.69
C VAL A 134 -17.74 -6.37 1.17
N ASP A 135 -18.60 -5.89 2.07
CA ASP A 135 -19.90 -5.33 1.72
C ASP A 135 -19.80 -3.79 1.73
N LEU A 136 -19.73 -3.24 0.52
CA LEU A 136 -19.84 -1.81 0.25
C LEU A 136 -21.33 -1.51 0.05
N LYS A 137 -21.92 -0.62 0.85
CA LYS A 137 -23.32 -0.18 0.66
C LYS A 137 -23.48 0.66 -0.62
N GLU A 138 -23.40 0.00 -1.78
CA GLU A 138 -23.50 0.59 -3.12
C GLU A 138 -22.54 1.76 -3.40
N MET A 139 -21.49 1.91 -2.58
CA MET A 139 -20.48 2.94 -2.80
C MET A 139 -19.53 2.51 -3.90
N ALA A 140 -19.51 3.24 -5.01
CA ALA A 140 -18.46 3.13 -6.01
C ALA A 140 -17.07 3.35 -5.38
N ALA A 141 -16.05 2.65 -5.89
CA ALA A 141 -14.67 2.70 -5.37
C ALA A 141 -14.14 4.14 -5.26
N GLU A 142 -14.47 4.99 -6.23
CA GLU A 142 -14.12 6.42 -6.22
C GLU A 142 -14.73 7.16 -5.02
N LYS A 143 -16.02 6.96 -4.74
CA LYS A 143 -16.69 7.57 -3.58
C LYS A 143 -16.10 7.08 -2.26
N LEU A 144 -15.70 5.80 -2.19
CA LEU A 144 -15.04 5.24 -1.01
C LEU A 144 -13.66 5.87 -0.81
N ALA A 145 -12.87 5.99 -1.87
CA ALA A 145 -11.57 6.64 -1.85
C ALA A 145 -11.68 8.10 -1.40
N GLN A 146 -12.60 8.86 -1.98
CA GLN A 146 -12.91 10.25 -1.58
C GLN A 146 -13.31 10.33 -0.10
N TRP A 147 -14.18 9.43 0.37
CA TRP A 147 -14.60 9.39 1.76
C TRP A 147 -13.46 9.08 2.73
N LEU A 148 -12.64 8.06 2.43
CA LEU A 148 -11.47 7.69 3.22
C LEU A 148 -10.47 8.84 3.29
N GLU A 149 -10.19 9.44 2.15
CA GLU A 149 -9.24 10.53 2.00
C GLU A 149 -9.71 11.78 2.75
N HIS A 150 -10.97 12.19 2.60
CA HIS A 150 -11.53 13.32 3.34
C HIS A 150 -11.47 13.08 4.85
N LYS A 151 -11.81 11.86 5.32
CA LYS A 151 -11.72 11.48 6.74
C LYS A 151 -10.28 11.50 7.26
N LYS A 152 -9.30 11.14 6.42
CA LYS A 152 -7.89 11.05 6.82
C LYS A 152 -7.16 12.39 6.76
N ILE A 153 -7.33 13.17 5.69
CA ILE A 153 -6.72 14.49 5.55
C ILE A 153 -7.32 15.46 6.57
N GLY A 154 -8.64 15.41 6.76
CA GLY A 154 -9.35 16.22 7.76
C GLY A 154 -9.28 17.73 7.51
N ARG A 155 -8.82 18.15 6.32
CA ARG A 155 -8.71 19.54 5.85
C ARG A 155 -8.72 19.58 4.32
N GLU A 156 -8.80 20.78 3.76
CA GLU A 156 -8.68 20.98 2.31
C GLU A 156 -7.28 20.63 1.80
N ALA A 157 -7.20 20.19 0.55
CA ALA A 157 -5.91 19.98 -0.10
C ALA A 157 -5.23 21.33 -0.37
N GLY A 158 -3.91 21.39 -0.23
CA GLY A 158 -3.13 22.58 -0.51
C GLY A 158 -1.85 22.70 0.29
N LEU A 159 -1.22 23.87 0.17
CA LEU A 159 0.01 24.21 0.86
C LEU A 159 -0.28 24.91 2.19
N TYR A 160 0.36 24.44 3.25
CA TYR A 160 0.21 24.98 4.60
C TYR A 160 1.57 25.31 5.20
N HIS A 161 1.67 26.41 5.95
CA HIS A 161 2.79 26.62 6.87
C HIS A 161 2.78 25.54 7.95
N CYS A 162 3.94 24.96 8.23
CA CYS A 162 4.12 23.95 9.26
C CYS A 162 4.91 24.55 10.44
N VAL A 163 4.23 24.68 11.58
CA VAL A 163 4.78 25.33 12.78
C VAL A 163 5.77 24.39 13.48
N LEU A 164 7.02 24.82 13.62
CA LEU A 164 8.10 24.00 14.17
C LEU A 164 8.42 24.24 15.64
N ASP A 165 8.02 25.36 16.23
CA ASP A 165 8.41 25.76 17.59
C ASP A 165 7.41 25.31 18.67
N GLU A 166 6.12 25.23 18.33
CA GLU A 166 5.05 24.78 19.21
C GLU A 166 4.68 23.30 19.02
N GLY A 167 3.49 22.89 19.47
CA GLY A 167 2.88 21.62 19.10
C GLY A 167 2.52 21.57 17.60
N PHE A 168 2.24 20.37 17.08
CA PHE A 168 1.95 20.20 15.67
C PHE A 168 0.75 21.06 15.25
N LYS A 169 0.99 21.95 14.27
CA LYS A 169 -0.03 22.85 13.74
C LYS A 169 0.29 23.22 12.31
N LEU A 170 -0.76 23.22 11.48
CA LEU A 170 -0.69 23.75 10.12
C LEU A 170 -1.63 24.94 9.97
N THR A 171 -1.19 25.96 9.26
CA THR A 171 -2.03 27.10 8.85
C THR A 171 -1.94 27.29 7.34
N PRO A 172 -3.04 27.60 6.63
CA PRO A 172 -2.99 27.81 5.18
C PRO A 172 -1.86 28.78 4.80
N ALA A 173 -1.08 28.46 3.76
CA ALA A 173 0.04 29.31 3.32
C ALA A 173 -0.42 30.67 2.78
N GLY A 174 -1.68 30.76 2.34
CA GLY A 174 -2.20 31.95 1.68
C GLY A 174 -1.49 32.20 0.34
N LYS A 175 -1.42 33.47 -0.07
CA LYS A 175 -0.78 33.85 -1.33
C LYS A 175 0.72 34.08 -1.10
N LEU A 176 1.54 33.18 -1.60
CA LEU A 176 3.00 33.35 -1.64
C LEU A 176 3.41 34.37 -2.73
N PRO A 177 4.63 34.94 -2.65
CA PRO A 177 5.20 35.74 -3.73
C PRO A 177 5.23 34.96 -5.05
N ALA A 178 5.06 35.65 -6.18
CA ALA A 178 5.05 35.00 -7.49
C ALA A 178 6.43 34.43 -7.87
N LYS A 179 7.51 35.11 -7.47
CA LYS A 179 8.89 34.73 -7.73
C LYS A 179 9.70 34.77 -6.44
N ALA A 180 10.59 33.82 -6.28
CA ALA A 180 11.64 33.88 -5.27
C ALA A 180 12.77 34.82 -5.74
N THR A 181 13.49 35.38 -4.77
CA THR A 181 14.70 36.17 -4.96
C THR A 181 15.93 35.34 -4.63
N SER A 182 17.11 35.74 -5.10
CA SER A 182 18.37 35.03 -4.81
C SER A 182 18.73 35.01 -3.32
N ASP A 183 18.17 35.94 -2.55
CA ASP A 183 18.46 36.10 -1.12
C ASP A 183 17.46 35.32 -0.24
N ASP A 184 16.40 34.76 -0.84
CA ASP A 184 15.42 33.97 -0.11
C ASP A 184 16.03 32.64 0.36
N PRO A 185 15.76 32.22 1.61
CA PRO A 185 16.18 30.89 2.07
C PRO A 185 15.44 29.81 1.24
N PRO A 186 16.01 28.59 1.17
CA PRO A 186 15.27 27.47 0.60
C PRO A 186 13.95 27.25 1.35
N LEU A 187 12.95 26.69 0.67
CA LEU A 187 11.69 26.29 1.26
C LEU A 187 11.74 24.80 1.62
N LEU A 188 11.45 24.47 2.87
CA LEU A 188 11.30 23.08 3.32
C LEU A 188 9.86 22.64 3.10
N VAL A 189 9.64 21.55 2.37
CA VAL A 189 8.29 21.03 2.09
C VAL A 189 8.18 19.57 2.55
N PHE A 190 7.28 19.32 3.51
CA PHE A 190 6.87 17.99 3.93
C PHE A 190 5.77 17.44 3.02
N ILE A 191 5.94 16.22 2.52
CA ILE A 191 4.98 15.55 1.61
C ILE A 191 4.61 14.18 2.18
N HIS A 192 3.36 14.04 2.63
CA HIS A 192 2.88 12.82 3.30
C HIS A 192 2.65 11.64 2.34
N GLY A 193 2.35 10.46 2.89
CA GLY A 193 2.11 9.24 2.11
C GLY A 193 0.63 8.98 1.76
N THR A 194 0.38 7.80 1.21
CA THR A 194 -0.96 7.31 0.82
C THR A 194 -1.94 7.29 1.98
N ALA A 195 -3.16 7.78 1.75
CA ALA A 195 -4.27 7.78 2.71
C ALA A 195 -3.90 8.36 4.09
N SER A 196 -2.99 9.34 4.09
CA SER A 196 -2.44 9.97 5.28
C SER A 196 -2.62 11.48 5.22
N ASN A 197 -2.01 12.18 6.17
CA ASN A 197 -1.87 13.62 6.23
C ASN A 197 -0.50 13.94 6.84
N THR A 198 -0.15 15.23 6.97
CA THR A 198 1.15 15.63 7.52
C THR A 198 1.36 15.13 8.95
N GLU A 199 0.32 15.20 9.79
CA GLU A 199 0.37 14.75 11.18
C GLU A 199 0.64 13.24 11.28
N GLY A 200 -0.06 12.44 10.48
CA GLY A 200 0.06 10.99 10.45
C GLY A 200 1.42 10.52 9.91
N SER A 201 2.05 11.29 9.01
CA SER A 201 3.36 10.92 8.44
C SER A 201 4.55 11.47 9.24
N PHE A 202 4.41 12.66 9.84
CA PHE A 202 5.54 13.38 10.45
C PHE A 202 5.30 13.83 11.90
N GLY A 203 4.10 13.62 12.46
CA GLY A 203 3.71 14.13 13.79
C GLY A 203 4.60 13.63 14.94
N ALA A 204 5.29 12.50 14.76
CA ALA A 204 6.28 12.01 15.72
C ALA A 204 7.44 13.00 15.98
N LEU A 205 7.69 13.95 15.06
CA LEU A 205 8.64 15.04 15.26
C LEU A 205 8.20 16.05 16.34
N TRP A 206 6.90 16.10 16.64
CA TRP A 206 6.31 16.95 17.69
C TRP A 206 6.01 16.18 18.97
N SER A 207 6.40 14.91 19.09
CA SER A 207 6.22 14.16 20.33
C SER A 207 7.07 14.75 21.46
N ASP A 208 6.46 14.99 22.63
CA ASP A 208 7.13 15.62 23.78
C ASP A 208 8.34 14.84 24.27
N ASN A 209 8.30 13.50 24.16
CA ASN A 209 9.34 12.59 24.60
C ASN A 209 10.48 12.44 23.57
N ASN A 210 10.45 13.17 22.45
CA ASN A 210 11.45 13.08 21.40
C ASN A 210 12.39 14.31 21.43
N THR A 211 13.36 14.31 22.34
CA THR A 211 14.32 15.43 22.51
C THR A 211 15.13 15.69 21.24
N SER A 212 15.53 14.63 20.52
CA SER A 212 16.26 14.77 19.25
C SER A 212 15.41 15.45 18.17
N ALA A 213 14.12 15.12 18.08
CA ALA A 213 13.22 15.81 17.14
C ALA A 213 12.99 17.27 17.53
N ARG A 214 12.93 17.60 18.83
CA ARG A 214 12.86 19.00 19.29
C ARG A 214 14.10 19.79 18.85
N GLN A 215 15.28 19.22 19.00
CA GLN A 215 16.53 19.84 18.53
C GLN A 215 16.56 19.99 17.01
N LEU A 216 16.08 18.99 16.27
CA LEU A 216 15.94 19.05 14.82
C LEU A 216 14.99 20.20 14.42
N ARG A 217 13.79 20.27 15.00
CA ARG A 217 12.82 21.34 14.72
C ARG A 217 13.40 22.73 14.98
N ALA A 218 14.15 22.89 16.07
CA ALA A 218 14.83 24.17 16.37
C ALA A 218 15.86 24.56 15.30
N ARG A 219 16.63 23.58 14.78
CA ARG A 219 17.58 23.82 13.66
C ARG A 219 16.84 24.17 12.37
N LEU A 220 15.80 23.41 12.02
CA LEU A 220 14.98 23.69 10.85
C LEU A 220 14.32 25.09 10.94
N ALA A 221 13.84 25.50 12.11
CA ALA A 221 13.30 26.84 12.29
C ALA A 221 14.36 27.95 12.06
N ALA A 222 15.61 27.70 12.45
CA ALA A 222 16.71 28.63 12.22
C ALA A 222 17.11 28.71 10.73
N ASP A 223 17.22 27.56 10.07
CA ASP A 223 17.69 27.46 8.68
C ASP A 223 16.65 27.97 7.67
N TYR A 224 15.38 27.61 7.87
CA TYR A 224 14.30 27.88 6.91
C TYR A 224 13.42 29.07 7.31
N ARG A 225 13.51 29.56 8.55
CA ARG A 225 12.69 30.67 9.07
C ARG A 225 11.19 30.38 8.87
N SER A 226 10.46 31.24 8.16
CA SER A 226 9.05 31.05 7.82
C SER A 226 8.82 30.14 6.60
N GLY A 227 9.87 29.68 5.94
CA GLY A 227 9.84 28.88 4.71
C GLY A 227 9.60 27.38 4.94
N VAL A 228 8.85 27.01 5.99
CA VAL A 228 8.55 25.61 6.30
C VAL A 228 7.09 25.32 6.01
N PHE A 229 6.87 24.38 5.09
CA PHE A 229 5.57 24.05 4.55
C PHE A 229 5.28 22.55 4.62
N ALA A 230 3.99 22.23 4.58
CA ALA A 230 3.48 20.89 4.40
C ALA A 230 2.43 20.90 3.27
N TYR A 231 2.49 19.90 2.39
CA TYR A 231 1.57 19.74 1.29
C TYR A 231 0.55 18.63 1.58
N GLU A 232 -0.68 19.05 1.86
CA GLU A 232 -1.83 18.17 2.08
C GLU A 232 -2.45 17.85 0.73
N HIS A 233 -2.35 16.61 0.28
CA HIS A 233 -2.73 16.24 -1.08
C HIS A 233 -3.57 14.97 -1.12
N ARG A 234 -4.41 14.91 -2.15
CA ARG A 234 -5.20 13.73 -2.45
C ARG A 234 -4.28 12.64 -3.01
N SER A 235 -4.18 11.53 -2.30
CA SER A 235 -3.26 10.43 -2.59
C SER A 235 -3.94 9.14 -3.06
N LEU A 236 -5.26 9.03 -2.90
CA LEU A 236 -6.10 7.93 -3.38
C LEU A 236 -6.89 8.31 -4.64
N THR A 237 -7.26 9.58 -4.79
CA THR A 237 -8.18 10.04 -5.85
C THR A 237 -7.52 10.88 -6.93
N GLN A 238 -6.23 11.17 -6.78
CA GLN A 238 -5.47 12.02 -7.70
C GLN A 238 -4.12 11.38 -8.01
N SER A 239 -3.60 11.63 -9.21
CA SER A 239 -2.32 11.08 -9.64
C SER A 239 -1.15 11.83 -8.96
N PRO A 240 0.01 11.17 -8.73
CA PRO A 240 1.20 11.87 -8.25
C PRO A 240 1.67 13.00 -9.19
N ILE A 241 1.39 12.91 -10.49
CA ILE A 241 1.72 13.94 -11.49
C ILE A 241 0.90 15.19 -11.24
N ASP A 242 -0.42 15.06 -11.09
CA ASP A 242 -1.29 16.19 -10.81
C ASP A 242 -0.93 16.83 -9.46
N ASN A 243 -0.63 16.02 -8.44
CA ASN A 243 -0.17 16.52 -7.14
C ASN A 243 1.15 17.32 -7.27
N ALA A 244 2.10 16.83 -8.07
CA ALA A 244 3.37 17.54 -8.27
C ALA A 244 3.17 18.86 -9.02
N LEU A 245 2.30 18.89 -10.04
CA LEU A 245 1.95 20.10 -10.78
C LEU A 245 1.25 21.14 -9.88
N GLU A 246 0.31 20.70 -9.06
CA GLU A 246 -0.37 21.58 -8.09
C GLU A 246 0.60 22.15 -7.06
N LEU A 247 1.49 21.33 -6.50
CA LEU A 247 2.51 21.79 -5.57
C LEU A 247 3.47 22.78 -6.23
N ALA A 248 3.95 22.48 -7.43
CA ALA A 248 4.82 23.39 -8.19
C ALA A 248 4.12 24.74 -8.46
N ALA A 249 2.84 24.72 -8.81
CA ALA A 249 2.05 25.93 -9.06
C ALA A 249 1.76 26.74 -7.79
N ALA A 250 1.73 26.10 -6.62
CA ALA A 250 1.52 26.76 -5.34
C ALA A 250 2.79 27.45 -4.77
N LEU A 251 3.97 27.13 -5.31
CA LEU A 251 5.26 27.63 -4.83
C LEU A 251 5.77 28.79 -5.72
N PRO A 252 6.60 29.70 -5.18
CA PRO A 252 7.18 30.79 -5.97
C PRO A 252 8.08 30.28 -7.10
N GLU A 253 8.00 30.90 -8.27
CA GLU A 253 8.88 30.61 -9.38
C GLU A 253 10.34 30.86 -8.97
N GLY A 254 11.23 29.89 -9.26
CA GLY A 254 12.64 29.97 -8.92
C GLY A 254 12.99 29.70 -7.45
N ALA A 255 12.01 29.33 -6.60
CA ALA A 255 12.30 28.95 -5.23
C ALA A 255 13.18 27.69 -5.16
N ALA A 256 14.24 27.74 -4.34
CA ALA A 256 14.99 26.56 -3.97
C ALA A 256 14.16 25.70 -3.00
N LEU A 257 14.00 24.42 -3.29
CA LEU A 257 13.17 23.51 -2.49
C LEU A 257 14.02 22.43 -1.82
N HIS A 258 13.79 22.18 -0.54
CA HIS A 258 14.24 20.99 0.17
C HIS A 258 13.03 20.15 0.53
N LEU A 259 13.00 18.89 0.09
CA LEU A 259 11.82 18.03 0.21
C LEU A 259 12.03 16.95 1.26
N VAL A 260 11.02 16.76 2.12
CA VAL A 260 10.95 15.63 3.05
C VAL A 260 9.69 14.83 2.71
N SER A 261 9.88 13.70 2.05
CA SER A 261 8.78 12.90 1.52
C SER A 261 8.64 11.55 2.24
N HIS A 262 7.40 11.08 2.40
CA HIS A 262 7.10 9.77 2.98
C HIS A 262 6.32 8.88 2.01
N SER A 263 6.80 7.64 1.78
CA SER A 263 6.11 6.63 0.93
C SER A 263 5.71 7.19 -0.44
N ARG A 264 4.43 7.11 -0.85
CA ARG A 264 3.91 7.69 -2.12
C ARG A 264 4.24 9.17 -2.30
N GLY A 265 4.37 9.95 -1.23
CA GLY A 265 4.82 11.34 -1.31
C GLY A 265 6.21 11.48 -1.95
N GLY A 266 7.03 10.42 -1.89
CA GLY A 266 8.31 10.33 -2.59
C GLY A 266 8.17 10.39 -4.10
N LEU A 267 7.08 9.83 -4.67
CA LEU A 267 6.80 9.94 -6.11
C LEU A 267 6.52 11.39 -6.51
N VAL A 268 5.79 12.13 -5.68
CA VAL A 268 5.52 13.56 -5.90
C VAL A 268 6.83 14.36 -5.83
N GLY A 269 7.67 14.08 -4.82
CA GLY A 269 8.98 14.71 -4.69
C GLY A 269 9.93 14.38 -5.85
N GLU A 270 9.95 13.13 -6.29
CA GLU A 270 10.73 12.67 -7.45
C GLU A 270 10.30 13.40 -8.72
N LEU A 271 9.00 13.55 -8.96
CA LEU A 271 8.48 14.31 -10.11
C LEU A 271 8.90 15.79 -10.09
N LEU A 272 8.93 16.43 -8.91
CA LEU A 272 9.48 17.79 -8.78
C LEU A 272 10.96 17.85 -9.14
N CYS A 273 11.76 16.88 -8.66
CA CYS A 273 13.17 16.78 -9.02
C CYS A 273 13.38 16.48 -10.51
N LEU A 274 12.53 15.62 -11.10
CA LEU A 274 12.58 15.29 -12.52
C LEU A 274 12.35 16.53 -13.39
N GLY A 275 11.47 17.44 -12.96
CA GLY A 275 11.21 18.70 -13.65
C GLY A 275 12.41 19.66 -13.72
N GLN A 276 13.43 19.49 -12.87
CA GLN A 276 14.67 20.29 -12.91
C GLN A 276 15.78 19.67 -13.76
N ARG A 277 15.51 18.54 -14.43
CA ARG A 277 16.53 17.85 -15.23
C ARG A 277 16.82 18.59 -16.53
N GLY A 278 18.09 18.61 -16.91
CA GLY A 278 18.51 19.05 -18.24
C GLY A 278 17.99 18.07 -19.30
N LEU A 279 17.15 18.57 -20.20
CA LEU A 279 16.58 17.78 -21.30
C LEU A 279 17.64 17.30 -22.30
N ASP A 280 18.78 17.98 -22.36
CA ASP A 280 19.91 17.67 -23.24
C ASP A 280 20.61 16.36 -22.90
N LYS A 281 20.47 15.86 -21.67
CA LYS A 281 21.10 14.63 -21.17
C LYS A 281 20.09 13.70 -20.51
N ASP A 282 18.84 13.74 -20.93
CA ASP A 282 17.74 13.03 -20.28
C ASP A 282 17.84 11.49 -20.47
N PRO A 283 18.15 10.69 -19.42
CA PRO A 283 18.05 9.22 -19.50
C PRO A 283 16.63 8.69 -19.79
N LEU A 284 15.56 9.40 -19.40
CA LEU A 284 14.16 9.03 -19.62
C LEU A 284 13.71 9.33 -21.06
N ASN A 285 14.50 8.87 -22.04
CA ASN A 285 14.07 8.86 -23.44
C ASN A 285 13.03 7.74 -23.66
N PRO A 286 12.25 7.80 -24.77
CA PRO A 286 11.22 6.80 -25.07
C PRO A 286 11.72 5.36 -24.99
N THR A 287 12.95 5.09 -25.46
CA THR A 287 13.54 3.75 -25.43
C THR A 287 13.81 3.25 -24.02
N MET A 288 14.29 4.10 -23.10
CA MET A 288 14.45 3.72 -21.70
C MET A 288 13.10 3.47 -21.03
N LEU A 289 12.09 4.31 -21.30
CA LEU A 289 10.75 4.13 -20.76
C LEU A 289 10.13 2.82 -21.25
N ASP A 290 10.22 2.52 -22.54
CA ASP A 290 9.77 1.26 -23.12
C ASP A 290 10.46 0.06 -22.44
N ASN A 291 11.78 0.12 -22.25
CA ASN A 291 12.53 -0.94 -21.56
C ASN A 291 12.15 -1.07 -20.08
N LEU A 292 11.96 0.05 -19.38
CA LEU A 292 11.64 0.06 -17.96
C LEU A 292 10.25 -0.53 -17.69
N PHE A 293 9.28 -0.26 -18.56
CA PHE A 293 7.91 -0.79 -18.45
C PHE A 293 7.72 -2.14 -19.13
N ALA A 294 8.64 -2.58 -20.00
CA ALA A 294 8.64 -3.93 -20.55
C ALA A 294 9.19 -4.98 -19.56
N GLU A 295 10.07 -4.59 -18.64
CA GLU A 295 10.53 -5.46 -17.55
C GLU A 295 9.48 -5.53 -16.44
N ASP A 296 8.75 -6.65 -16.37
CA ASP A 296 7.89 -6.98 -15.23
C ASP A 296 8.74 -7.13 -13.95
N ARG A 297 8.80 -6.04 -13.17
CA ARG A 297 9.46 -5.96 -11.86
C ARG A 297 8.46 -6.10 -10.72
N THR A 298 7.38 -6.86 -10.89
CA THR A 298 6.47 -7.13 -9.79
C THR A 298 7.21 -7.87 -8.67
N GLN A 299 7.06 -7.39 -7.43
CA GLN A 299 7.53 -8.12 -6.24
C GLN A 299 6.76 -9.43 -6.01
N GLY A 300 5.83 -9.79 -6.92
CA GLY A 300 5.07 -11.03 -6.91
C GLY A 300 5.98 -12.25 -6.74
N ASN A 301 7.12 -12.30 -7.42
CA ASN A 301 8.07 -13.41 -7.23
C ASN A 301 8.67 -13.48 -5.82
N LEU A 302 8.92 -12.33 -5.17
CA LEU A 302 9.48 -12.26 -3.82
C LEU A 302 8.51 -12.83 -2.76
N PHE A 303 7.21 -12.67 -2.99
CA PHE A 303 6.15 -13.15 -2.10
C PHE A 303 5.44 -14.42 -2.62
N GLY A 304 5.96 -15.02 -3.69
CA GLY A 304 5.42 -16.26 -4.23
C GLY A 304 4.07 -16.11 -4.98
N PHE A 305 3.80 -14.99 -5.62
CA PHE A 305 2.65 -14.80 -6.51
C PHE A 305 2.95 -15.05 -8.00
N GLY A 306 4.21 -15.33 -8.34
CA GLY A 306 4.62 -15.56 -9.72
C GLY A 306 4.61 -14.28 -10.57
N ARG A 307 4.77 -14.46 -11.88
CA ARG A 307 4.71 -13.40 -12.89
C ARG A 307 3.25 -12.98 -13.10
N ARG A 308 2.98 -11.67 -13.22
CA ARG A 308 1.68 -11.21 -13.71
C ARG A 308 1.74 -11.26 -15.23
N ASP A 309 0.96 -12.14 -15.84
CA ASP A 309 0.75 -12.09 -17.28
C ASP A 309 -0.20 -10.93 -17.56
N ASP A 310 0.34 -9.85 -18.12
CA ASP A 310 -0.46 -8.76 -18.67
C ASP A 310 -1.14 -9.25 -19.96
N ALA A 311 -2.47 -9.41 -19.90
CA ALA A 311 -3.35 -9.63 -21.04
C ALA A 311 -4.42 -8.55 -21.11
#